data_AF-A0A389MQR8-F1
#
_entry.id   AF-A0A389MQR8-F1
#
_cell.length_a   1.000
_cell.length_b   1.000
_cell.length_c   1.000
_cell.angle_alpha   90.00
_cell.angle_beta   90.00
_cell.angle_gamma   90.00
#
_symmetry.space_group_name_H-M   'P 1'
#
loop_
_entity.id
_entity.type
_entity.pdbx_description
1 polymer ?
#
loop_
_entity_poly.entity_id
_entity_poly.type
_entity_poly.pdbx_seq_one_letter_code
_entity_poly.pdbx_strand_id
1 'polypeptide(L)'
;MTFAYTVTVVDSVGHSYDAALQADTLAAAAEWSRNLYGRGTIDIQVTVSNNTSIGTANGGPATSVYAGTQNGIMVYRGGAEHELRTGIDPNGSAPDILITIDPNFITRYLYLDPNPANPSPVPSNLGDGIGVLEHEIGHGLGIIGYRDDDTGALSNAASPWDLLVRLNADGSADFTGANAVAAYGGAVHVTTERNAEQFYHLGSSRSDAIATDLMSGYGLATGQTHRVSTVDLGIMADLGLSVYGSLDGNPLVDAIFYLRGNQDVARAHLDPGAHYSGSGWHEGRDPNAFFSTNGYLAANGDVRAAGVNPLTHYDSNGWREGRDPSASFDNELYLARNPDVRAAGIDPLTHYLTSGIFEGRQAYAAIGRASDLTVHPGFDAEYYLLANPDVARAAITVGGDSFAFAYRHFEDHGWREGRDPNAFFDTDGYLAAYGDVRAAGIDPLAHYDQYGWREGRDPSAAFDTRAYEATYGDVRAAGIDPLLHYLTNGALEGRSSFGDGHFG
;
A
#
# COMPACT_ATOMS: atom_id res chain seq x y z
N MET A 1 6.85 -7.69 6.79
CA MET A 1 7.97 -8.62 6.57
C MET A 1 7.93 -9.00 5.10
N THR A 2 8.96 -8.56 4.39
CA THR A 2 9.36 -9.14 3.11
C THR A 2 9.34 -10.67 3.23
N PHE A 3 8.86 -11.38 2.21
CA PHE A 3 8.81 -12.83 2.33
C PHE A 3 10.21 -13.44 2.39
N ALA A 4 10.39 -14.51 3.15
CA ALA A 4 11.65 -15.24 3.20
C ALA A 4 11.81 -16.09 1.93
N TYR A 5 13.03 -16.35 1.49
CA TYR A 5 13.26 -17.16 0.30
C TYR A 5 14.57 -17.96 0.39
N THR A 6 14.62 -19.06 -0.33
CA THR A 6 15.85 -19.82 -0.57
C THR A 6 16.05 -20.04 -2.07
N VAL A 7 17.29 -20.26 -2.48
CA VAL A 7 17.64 -20.51 -3.89
C VAL A 7 18.58 -21.70 -3.97
N THR A 8 18.22 -22.67 -4.81
CA THR A 8 19.05 -23.82 -5.15
C THR A 8 19.27 -23.90 -6.65
N VAL A 9 20.52 -24.09 -7.08
CA VAL A 9 20.87 -24.41 -8.48
C VAL A 9 21.11 -25.91 -8.61
N VAL A 10 20.42 -26.54 -9.56
CA VAL A 10 20.58 -27.95 -9.91
C VAL A 10 21.16 -28.03 -11.32
N ASP A 11 22.44 -28.39 -11.39
CA ASP A 11 23.12 -28.68 -12.64
C ASP A 11 23.82 -30.05 -12.55
N SER A 12 23.37 -30.99 -13.39
CA SER A 12 23.93 -32.34 -13.45
C SER A 12 25.35 -32.40 -14.03
N VAL A 13 25.77 -31.36 -14.75
CA VAL A 13 27.09 -31.28 -15.40
C VAL A 13 28.11 -30.57 -14.51
N GLY A 14 27.66 -29.63 -13.67
CA GLY A 14 28.50 -28.87 -12.73
C GLY A 14 29.34 -27.81 -13.44
N HIS A 15 28.67 -26.82 -14.03
CA HIS A 15 29.33 -25.75 -14.76
C HIS A 15 29.96 -24.69 -13.83
N SER A 16 30.95 -23.96 -14.37
CA SER A 16 31.65 -22.92 -13.60
C SER A 16 30.80 -21.69 -13.28
N TYR A 17 29.64 -21.54 -13.93
CA TYR A 17 28.73 -20.40 -13.72
C TYR A 17 27.70 -20.63 -12.62
N ASP A 18 27.59 -21.83 -12.04
CA ASP A 18 26.51 -22.18 -11.10
C ASP A 18 26.44 -21.23 -9.90
N ALA A 19 27.60 -20.85 -9.35
CA ALA A 19 27.67 -19.91 -8.23
C ALA A 19 27.20 -18.50 -8.61
N ALA A 20 27.51 -18.04 -9.83
CA ALA A 20 27.06 -16.75 -10.32
C ALA A 20 25.56 -16.77 -10.60
N LEU A 21 25.05 -17.86 -11.21
CA LEU A 21 23.62 -18.05 -11.46
C LEU A 21 22.83 -18.06 -10.14
N GLN A 22 23.34 -18.73 -9.10
CA GLN A 22 22.72 -18.73 -7.78
C GLN A 22 22.71 -17.31 -7.16
N ALA A 23 23.80 -16.56 -7.28
CA ALA A 23 23.89 -15.21 -6.75
C ALA A 23 22.93 -14.23 -7.44
N ASP A 24 22.81 -14.30 -8.76
CA ASP A 24 21.86 -13.49 -9.53
C ASP A 24 20.41 -13.87 -9.21
N THR A 25 20.12 -15.16 -9.03
CA THR A 25 18.78 -15.62 -8.65
C THR A 25 18.41 -15.14 -7.25
N LEU A 26 19.38 -15.13 -6.31
CA LEU A 26 19.18 -14.56 -4.98
C LEU A 26 18.87 -13.06 -5.04
N ALA A 27 19.51 -12.31 -5.95
CA ALA A 27 19.23 -10.89 -6.12
C ALA A 27 17.85 -10.65 -6.76
N ALA A 28 17.47 -11.47 -7.75
CA ALA A 28 16.13 -11.43 -8.35
C ALA A 28 15.03 -11.72 -7.32
N ALA A 29 15.20 -12.75 -6.50
CA ALA A 29 14.29 -13.07 -5.40
C ALA A 29 14.23 -11.95 -4.35
N ALA A 30 15.38 -11.31 -4.08
CA ALA A 30 15.46 -10.17 -3.18
C ALA A 30 14.66 -8.96 -3.69
N GLU A 31 14.64 -8.71 -5.00
CA GLU A 31 13.85 -7.62 -5.60
C GLU A 31 12.34 -7.85 -5.37
N TRP A 32 11.83 -9.03 -5.70
CA TRP A 32 10.43 -9.36 -5.40
C TRP A 32 10.12 -9.33 -3.90
N SER A 33 11.01 -9.87 -3.06
CA SER A 33 10.85 -9.89 -1.60
C SER A 33 10.79 -8.50 -1.00
N ARG A 34 11.60 -7.54 -1.49
CA ARG A 34 11.54 -6.13 -1.06
C ARG A 34 10.22 -5.46 -1.39
N ASN A 35 9.55 -5.90 -2.46
CA ASN A 35 8.33 -5.27 -2.94
C ASN A 35 7.04 -6.02 -2.56
N LEU A 36 7.13 -7.24 -2.03
CA LEU A 36 5.96 -8.05 -1.64
C LEU A 36 6.02 -8.50 -0.17
N TYR A 37 4.88 -8.47 0.50
CA TYR A 37 4.70 -9.12 1.80
C TYR A 37 4.21 -10.56 1.61
N GLY A 38 4.77 -11.48 2.37
CA GLY A 38 4.27 -12.86 2.45
C GLY A 38 4.52 -13.51 3.80
N ARG A 39 3.67 -14.48 4.13
CA ARG A 39 3.67 -15.19 5.43
C ARG A 39 4.50 -16.49 5.43
N GLY A 40 5.02 -16.91 4.28
CA GLY A 40 5.79 -18.15 4.11
C GLY A 40 7.22 -17.93 3.62
N THR A 41 7.90 -19.04 3.29
CA THR A 41 9.26 -19.04 2.75
C THR A 41 9.24 -19.65 1.36
N ILE A 42 9.58 -18.86 0.34
CA ILE A 42 9.54 -19.32 -1.05
C ILE A 42 10.87 -19.99 -1.42
N ASP A 43 10.82 -21.28 -1.67
CA ASP A 43 11.93 -22.10 -2.11
C ASP A 43 12.02 -22.10 -3.65
N ILE A 44 13.08 -21.48 -4.19
CA ILE A 44 13.28 -21.33 -5.64
C ILE A 44 14.34 -22.33 -6.11
N GLN A 45 14.01 -23.13 -7.12
CA GLN A 45 14.98 -24.03 -7.76
C GLN A 45 15.21 -23.64 -9.21
N VAL A 46 16.47 -23.38 -9.55
CA VAL A 46 16.93 -23.18 -10.94
C VAL A 46 17.57 -24.47 -11.43
N THR A 47 17.07 -25.01 -12.53
CA THR A 47 17.56 -26.24 -13.14
C THR A 47 18.22 -25.93 -14.48
N VAL A 48 19.52 -26.23 -14.59
CA VAL A 48 20.24 -26.11 -15.86
C VAL A 48 20.00 -27.36 -16.69
N SER A 49 19.38 -27.18 -17.87
CA SER A 49 18.94 -28.31 -18.69
C SER A 49 19.17 -28.09 -20.18
N ASN A 50 19.73 -29.10 -20.86
CA ASN A 50 19.86 -29.13 -22.32
C ASN A 50 18.53 -29.42 -23.04
N ASN A 51 17.40 -29.40 -22.33
CA ASN A 51 16.09 -29.62 -22.94
C ASN A 51 15.73 -28.42 -23.82
N THR A 52 15.91 -28.54 -25.13
CA THR A 52 15.62 -27.47 -26.10
C THR A 52 14.13 -27.15 -26.26
N SER A 53 13.24 -27.88 -25.57
CA SER A 53 11.79 -27.68 -25.68
C SER A 53 11.26 -26.57 -24.77
N ILE A 54 12.09 -26.02 -23.87
CA ILE A 54 11.68 -25.00 -22.89
C ILE A 54 11.87 -23.56 -23.37
N GLY A 55 12.45 -23.34 -24.56
CA GLY A 55 12.93 -22.03 -24.98
C GLY A 55 14.28 -21.68 -24.32
N THR A 56 14.47 -20.42 -23.93
CA THR A 56 15.71 -19.90 -23.32
C THR A 56 15.72 -20.06 -21.80
N ALA A 57 14.63 -19.66 -21.15
CA ALA A 57 14.33 -19.83 -19.74
C ALA A 57 12.81 -20.00 -19.60
N ASN A 58 12.37 -20.72 -18.56
CA ASN A 58 10.95 -20.93 -18.28
C ASN A 58 10.75 -21.17 -16.79
N GLY A 59 9.96 -20.32 -16.15
CA GLY A 59 9.63 -20.30 -14.75
C GLY A 59 8.13 -20.43 -14.50
N GLY A 60 7.79 -21.00 -13.35
CA GLY A 60 6.41 -21.09 -12.91
C GLY A 60 6.27 -21.69 -11.52
N PRO A 61 5.05 -21.67 -10.96
CA PRO A 61 4.79 -22.28 -9.67
C PRO A 61 4.88 -23.80 -9.78
N ALA A 62 5.54 -24.43 -8.82
CA ALA A 62 5.71 -25.89 -8.76
C ALA A 62 4.39 -26.63 -8.54
N THR A 63 3.45 -25.98 -7.86
CA THR A 63 2.13 -26.52 -7.56
C THR A 63 1.02 -25.52 -7.87
N SER A 64 -0.21 -25.99 -7.85
CA SER A 64 -1.39 -25.14 -7.98
C SER A 64 -2.46 -25.54 -6.97
N VAL A 65 -3.13 -24.56 -6.38
CA VAL A 65 -4.15 -24.74 -5.35
C VAL A 65 -5.50 -24.28 -5.88
N TYR A 66 -6.52 -25.12 -5.73
CA TYR A 66 -7.89 -24.76 -6.09
C TYR A 66 -8.39 -23.60 -5.21
N ALA A 67 -8.77 -22.50 -5.85
CA ALA A 67 -9.16 -21.24 -5.21
C ALA A 67 -10.68 -20.97 -5.29
N GLY A 68 -11.44 -21.80 -6.01
CA GLY A 68 -12.89 -21.66 -6.16
C GLY A 68 -13.36 -21.85 -7.60
N THR A 69 -14.63 -21.56 -7.86
CA THR A 69 -15.22 -21.59 -9.20
C THR A 69 -15.84 -20.23 -9.49
N GLN A 70 -15.55 -19.65 -10.65
CA GLN A 70 -16.12 -18.40 -11.11
C GLN A 70 -16.74 -18.58 -12.49
N ASN A 71 -18.02 -18.24 -12.64
CA ASN A 71 -18.78 -18.41 -13.88
C ASN A 71 -18.69 -19.83 -14.49
N GLY A 72 -18.60 -20.85 -13.63
CA GLY A 72 -18.47 -22.25 -14.04
C GLY A 72 -17.06 -22.72 -14.40
N ILE A 73 -16.05 -21.84 -14.30
CA ILE A 73 -14.63 -22.15 -14.55
C ILE A 73 -13.93 -22.36 -13.20
N MET A 74 -13.15 -23.45 -13.07
CA MET A 74 -12.37 -23.72 -11.87
C MET A 74 -11.15 -22.80 -11.83
N VAL A 75 -10.94 -22.14 -10.70
CA VAL A 75 -9.83 -21.18 -10.53
C VAL A 75 -8.72 -21.86 -9.75
N TYR A 76 -7.51 -21.87 -10.31
CA TYR A 76 -6.32 -22.43 -9.71
C TYR A 76 -5.27 -21.35 -9.52
N ARG A 77 -4.77 -21.23 -8.29
CA ARG A 77 -3.74 -20.26 -7.89
C ARG A 77 -2.38 -20.94 -7.87
N GLY A 78 -1.30 -20.21 -8.16
CA GLY A 78 0.06 -20.73 -7.98
C GLY A 78 0.33 -21.11 -6.52
N GLY A 79 1.14 -22.16 -6.30
CA GLY A 79 1.53 -22.61 -4.96
C GLY A 79 2.24 -21.52 -4.15
N ALA A 80 3.27 -20.90 -4.73
CA ALA A 80 4.00 -19.78 -4.12
C ALA A 80 3.08 -18.60 -3.79
N GLU A 81 2.20 -18.23 -4.72
CA GLU A 81 1.19 -17.19 -4.52
C GLU A 81 0.21 -17.54 -3.38
N HIS A 82 -0.21 -18.80 -3.27
CA HIS A 82 -1.05 -19.28 -2.17
C HIS A 82 -0.30 -19.16 -0.83
N GLU A 83 0.94 -19.62 -0.78
CA GLU A 83 1.75 -19.61 0.42
C GLU A 83 2.02 -18.18 0.92
N LEU A 84 2.40 -17.25 0.05
CA LEU A 84 2.63 -15.86 0.45
C LEU A 84 1.39 -15.26 1.12
N ARG A 85 0.20 -15.58 0.62
CA ARG A 85 -1.08 -15.06 1.14
C ARG A 85 -1.50 -15.70 2.45
N THR A 86 -1.35 -17.01 2.58
CA THR A 86 -1.96 -17.78 3.67
C THR A 86 -0.96 -18.20 4.74
N GLY A 87 0.33 -18.26 4.41
CA GLY A 87 1.38 -18.90 5.19
C GLY A 87 1.30 -20.43 5.16
N ILE A 88 0.48 -21.01 4.28
CA ILE A 88 0.34 -22.45 4.11
C ILE A 88 1.13 -22.85 2.88
N ASP A 89 2.25 -23.54 3.11
CA ASP A 89 3.05 -24.18 2.07
C ASP A 89 2.32 -25.44 1.55
N PRO A 90 1.90 -25.46 0.28
CA PRO A 90 1.13 -26.57 -0.31
C PRO A 90 1.98 -27.79 -0.69
N ASN A 91 3.32 -27.69 -0.71
CA ASN A 91 4.24 -28.75 -1.13
C ASN A 91 5.26 -29.18 -0.06
N GLY A 92 5.22 -28.57 1.13
CA GLY A 92 6.23 -28.81 2.15
C GLY A 92 7.61 -28.36 1.65
N SER A 93 8.66 -29.03 2.11
CA SER A 93 10.05 -28.67 1.77
C SER A 93 10.48 -28.86 0.30
N ALA A 94 9.55 -29.08 -0.63
CA ALA A 94 9.86 -29.08 -2.06
C ALA A 94 9.83 -27.65 -2.60
N PRO A 95 10.57 -27.31 -3.66
CA PRO A 95 10.59 -25.95 -4.20
C PRO A 95 9.21 -25.46 -4.65
N ASP A 96 8.89 -24.20 -4.36
CA ASP A 96 7.63 -23.52 -4.72
C ASP A 96 7.67 -22.92 -6.12
N ILE A 97 8.85 -22.47 -6.55
CA ILE A 97 9.10 -21.91 -7.89
C ILE A 97 10.17 -22.75 -8.57
N LEU A 98 9.84 -23.21 -9.78
CA LEU A 98 10.76 -23.94 -10.63
C LEU A 98 11.12 -23.08 -11.83
N ILE A 99 12.43 -22.90 -12.06
CA ILE A 99 12.97 -22.23 -13.23
C ILE A 99 13.85 -23.24 -13.95
N THR A 100 13.66 -23.40 -15.26
CA THR A 100 14.56 -24.19 -16.11
C THR A 100 15.24 -23.27 -17.12
N ILE A 101 16.56 -23.41 -17.29
CA ILE A 101 17.34 -22.51 -18.15
C ILE A 101 18.32 -23.28 -19.04
N ASP A 102 18.43 -22.87 -20.31
CA ASP A 102 19.35 -23.47 -21.28
C ASP A 102 20.81 -23.04 -20.96
N PRO A 103 21.75 -23.98 -20.79
CA PRO A 103 23.16 -23.67 -20.57
C PRO A 103 23.81 -22.85 -21.71
N ASN A 104 23.34 -22.97 -22.96
CA ASN A 104 23.81 -22.13 -24.07
C ASN A 104 23.31 -20.69 -23.94
N PHE A 105 22.12 -20.52 -23.39
CA PHE A 105 21.57 -19.18 -23.15
C PHE A 105 22.40 -18.45 -22.10
N ILE A 106 22.68 -19.12 -20.98
CA ILE A 106 23.55 -18.60 -19.91
C ILE A 106 24.90 -18.19 -20.45
N THR A 107 25.59 -19.08 -21.18
CA THR A 107 26.99 -18.87 -21.54
C THR A 107 27.22 -17.91 -22.70
N ARG A 108 26.22 -17.69 -23.56
CA ARG A 108 26.39 -16.90 -24.79
C ARG A 108 25.62 -15.59 -24.81
N TYR A 109 24.55 -15.50 -24.03
CA TYR A 109 23.59 -14.40 -24.15
C TYR A 109 23.33 -13.69 -22.84
N LEU A 110 23.57 -14.30 -21.68
CA LEU A 110 23.36 -13.64 -20.40
C LEU A 110 24.63 -13.01 -19.83
N TYR A 111 24.47 -11.83 -19.26
CA TYR A 111 25.40 -11.25 -18.33
C TYR A 111 24.99 -11.69 -16.92
N LEU A 112 25.75 -12.63 -16.35
CA LEU A 112 25.66 -12.91 -14.92
C LEU A 112 26.49 -11.87 -14.17
N ASP A 113 25.86 -11.13 -13.27
CA ASP A 113 26.51 -9.98 -12.62
C ASP A 113 27.52 -10.47 -11.58
N PRO A 114 28.80 -10.02 -11.62
CA PRO A 114 29.77 -10.39 -10.60
C PRO A 114 29.48 -9.77 -9.22
N ASN A 115 28.59 -8.78 -9.14
CA ASN A 115 28.20 -8.08 -7.92
C ASN A 115 26.68 -7.79 -7.88
N PRO A 116 25.83 -8.81 -7.80
CA PRO A 116 24.38 -8.65 -7.98
C PRO A 116 23.70 -7.87 -6.83
N ALA A 117 24.37 -7.70 -5.69
CA ALA A 117 23.90 -6.82 -4.61
C ALA A 117 24.02 -5.31 -4.95
N ASN A 118 24.88 -4.95 -5.91
CA ASN A 118 24.99 -3.61 -6.46
C ASN A 118 25.35 -3.74 -7.96
N PRO A 119 24.34 -4.00 -8.80
CA PRO A 119 24.52 -4.43 -10.17
C PRO A 119 25.32 -3.46 -11.03
N SER A 120 26.18 -4.01 -11.88
CA SER A 120 26.92 -3.27 -12.89
C SER A 120 26.05 -3.02 -14.13
N PRO A 121 26.35 -1.98 -14.95
CA PRO A 121 25.67 -1.80 -16.22
C PRO A 121 25.80 -3.04 -17.11
N VAL A 122 24.67 -3.49 -17.66
CA VAL A 122 24.62 -4.67 -18.55
C VAL A 122 25.41 -4.39 -19.84
N PRO A 123 26.35 -5.25 -20.25
CA PRO A 123 27.07 -5.08 -21.51
C PRO A 123 26.12 -5.02 -22.71
N SER A 124 26.39 -4.10 -23.65
CA SER A 124 25.50 -3.80 -24.79
C SER A 124 25.05 -4.99 -25.64
N ASN A 125 25.83 -6.08 -25.65
CA ASN A 125 25.61 -7.28 -26.46
C ASN A 125 25.08 -8.49 -25.66
N LEU A 126 24.80 -8.33 -24.37
CA LEU A 126 24.29 -9.37 -23.48
C LEU A 126 22.95 -8.94 -22.87
N GLY A 127 22.11 -9.91 -22.55
CA GLY A 127 20.90 -9.73 -21.76
C GLY A 127 21.20 -9.68 -20.26
N ASP A 128 20.32 -9.01 -19.52
CA ASP A 128 20.38 -8.91 -18.07
C ASP A 128 20.02 -10.26 -17.43
N GLY A 129 21.01 -10.95 -16.83
CA GLY A 129 20.78 -12.24 -16.18
C GLY A 129 19.83 -12.14 -14.99
N ILE A 130 19.97 -11.08 -14.17
CA ILE A 130 19.07 -10.81 -13.04
C ILE A 130 17.66 -10.55 -13.54
N GLY A 131 17.50 -9.68 -14.55
CA GLY A 131 16.19 -9.36 -15.13
C GLY A 131 15.46 -10.58 -15.71
N VAL A 132 16.17 -11.50 -16.37
CA VAL A 132 15.57 -12.77 -16.82
C VAL A 132 15.08 -13.60 -15.63
N LEU A 133 15.88 -13.71 -14.57
CA LEU A 133 15.47 -14.47 -13.38
C LEU A 133 14.31 -13.80 -12.64
N GLU A 134 14.25 -12.47 -12.59
CA GLU A 134 13.12 -11.71 -12.04
C GLU A 134 11.83 -12.00 -12.82
N HIS A 135 11.90 -12.03 -14.15
CA HIS A 135 10.78 -12.38 -15.02
C HIS A 135 10.22 -13.77 -14.70
N GLU A 136 11.10 -14.79 -14.65
CA GLU A 136 10.69 -16.16 -14.35
C GLU A 136 10.10 -16.31 -12.93
N ILE A 137 10.61 -15.55 -11.95
CA ILE A 137 10.01 -15.48 -10.61
C ILE A 137 8.62 -14.83 -10.67
N GLY A 138 8.40 -13.82 -11.51
CA GLY A 138 7.09 -13.20 -11.73
C GLY A 138 6.01 -14.21 -12.17
N HIS A 139 6.36 -15.14 -13.06
CA HIS A 139 5.50 -16.28 -13.39
C HIS A 139 5.28 -17.20 -12.18
N GLY A 140 6.35 -17.53 -11.45
CA GLY A 140 6.27 -18.29 -10.20
C GLY A 140 5.30 -17.70 -9.17
N LEU A 141 5.17 -16.38 -9.14
CA LEU A 141 4.31 -15.62 -8.22
C LEU A 141 2.86 -15.45 -8.68
N GLY A 142 2.49 -15.97 -9.86
CA GLY A 142 1.08 -16.07 -10.27
C GLY A 142 0.73 -15.38 -11.59
N ILE A 143 1.69 -14.77 -12.29
CA ILE A 143 1.50 -14.31 -13.68
C ILE A 143 1.52 -15.53 -14.60
N ILE A 144 0.45 -16.31 -14.57
CA ILE A 144 0.30 -17.55 -15.34
C ILE A 144 -1.06 -17.59 -16.02
N GLY A 145 -1.16 -18.25 -17.17
CA GLY A 145 -2.40 -18.34 -17.95
C GLY A 145 -2.81 -19.78 -18.28
N TYR A 146 -4.11 -20.00 -18.35
CA TYR A 146 -4.75 -21.24 -18.84
C TYR A 146 -5.51 -21.02 -20.15
N ARG A 147 -5.42 -19.82 -20.73
CA ARG A 147 -6.03 -19.49 -22.02
C ARG A 147 -5.40 -20.32 -23.13
N ASP A 148 -6.25 -20.75 -24.05
CA ASP A 148 -5.82 -21.45 -25.24
C ASP A 148 -4.96 -20.54 -26.15
N ASP A 149 -3.77 -21.01 -26.52
CA ASP A 149 -2.79 -20.23 -27.29
C ASP A 149 -3.30 -19.75 -28.66
N ASP A 150 -4.24 -20.48 -29.26
CA ASP A 150 -4.76 -20.18 -30.59
C ASP A 150 -5.93 -19.20 -30.54
N THR A 151 -6.79 -19.31 -29.52
CA THR A 151 -8.10 -18.64 -29.46
C THR A 151 -8.25 -17.66 -28.30
N GLY A 152 -7.38 -17.73 -27.29
CA GLY A 152 -7.48 -17.00 -26.03
C GLY A 152 -8.62 -17.47 -25.13
N ALA A 153 -9.40 -18.48 -25.54
CA ALA A 153 -10.58 -18.93 -24.82
C ALA A 153 -10.20 -19.68 -23.54
N LEU A 154 -10.98 -19.48 -22.49
CA LEU A 154 -10.93 -20.31 -21.28
C LEU A 154 -11.88 -21.49 -21.43
N SER A 155 -11.42 -22.67 -21.02
CA SER A 155 -12.21 -23.89 -21.00
C SER A 155 -12.72 -24.19 -19.58
N ASN A 156 -12.03 -25.09 -18.86
CA ASN A 156 -12.45 -25.59 -17.56
C ASN A 156 -11.64 -25.01 -16.40
N ALA A 157 -10.49 -24.38 -16.68
CA ALA A 157 -9.57 -23.85 -15.70
C ALA A 157 -9.18 -22.40 -16.04
N ALA A 158 -8.88 -21.63 -15.00
CA ALA A 158 -8.35 -20.27 -15.09
C ALA A 158 -7.41 -20.00 -13.91
N SER A 159 -6.46 -19.10 -14.08
CA SER A 159 -5.73 -18.46 -12.98
C SER A 159 -6.44 -17.16 -12.54
N PRO A 160 -6.08 -16.57 -11.39
CA PRO A 160 -6.50 -15.21 -11.06
C PRO A 160 -6.12 -14.19 -12.14
N TRP A 161 -4.97 -14.36 -12.80
CA TRP A 161 -4.55 -13.55 -13.93
C TRP A 161 -5.53 -13.66 -15.11
N ASP A 162 -5.92 -14.88 -15.50
CA ASP A 162 -6.83 -15.09 -16.62
C ASP A 162 -8.18 -14.39 -16.45
N LEU A 163 -8.68 -14.34 -15.21
CA LEU A 163 -9.94 -13.68 -14.86
C LEU A 163 -9.87 -12.16 -15.04
N LEU A 164 -8.65 -11.61 -15.04
CA LEU A 164 -8.37 -10.20 -15.27
C LEU A 164 -7.95 -9.91 -16.70
N VAL A 165 -7.74 -10.91 -17.56
CA VAL A 165 -7.51 -10.69 -19.00
C VAL A 165 -8.84 -10.59 -19.75
N ARG A 166 -9.04 -9.51 -20.50
CA ARG A 166 -10.18 -9.31 -21.39
C ARG A 166 -9.73 -9.40 -22.84
N LEU A 167 -10.35 -10.30 -23.61
CA LEU A 167 -10.22 -10.31 -25.07
C LEU A 167 -11.10 -9.23 -25.68
N ASN A 168 -10.53 -8.46 -26.60
CA ASN A 168 -11.22 -7.41 -27.33
C ASN A 168 -11.71 -7.94 -28.69
N ALA A 169 -12.72 -7.26 -29.25
CA ALA A 169 -13.35 -7.69 -30.50
C ALA A 169 -12.41 -7.62 -31.74
N ASP A 170 -11.33 -6.86 -31.64
CA ASP A 170 -10.29 -6.72 -32.67
C ASP A 170 -9.19 -7.79 -32.58
N GLY A 171 -9.29 -8.71 -31.61
CA GLY A 171 -8.30 -9.77 -31.38
C GLY A 171 -7.16 -9.37 -30.45
N SER A 172 -7.11 -8.13 -29.96
CA SER A 172 -6.20 -7.73 -28.89
C SER A 172 -6.70 -8.22 -27.52
N ALA A 173 -5.86 -8.12 -26.50
CA ALA A 173 -6.22 -8.43 -25.13
C ALA A 173 -5.66 -7.37 -24.17
N ASP A 174 -6.41 -7.09 -23.10
CA ASP A 174 -6.00 -6.17 -22.03
C ASP A 174 -6.08 -6.86 -20.67
N PHE A 175 -5.11 -6.59 -19.80
CA PHE A 175 -5.22 -6.86 -18.38
C PHE A 175 -6.07 -5.75 -17.72
N THR A 176 -7.04 -6.15 -16.91
CA THR A 176 -8.12 -5.29 -16.39
C THR A 176 -8.05 -5.08 -14.88
N GLY A 177 -6.97 -5.55 -14.24
CA GLY A 177 -6.71 -5.30 -12.83
C GLY A 177 -6.64 -3.80 -12.53
N ALA A 178 -7.35 -3.37 -11.49
CA ALA A 178 -7.52 -1.96 -11.18
C ALA A 178 -6.23 -1.30 -10.67
N ASN A 179 -5.36 -2.05 -9.99
CA ASN A 179 -4.07 -1.55 -9.53
C ASN A 179 -3.10 -1.38 -10.70
N ALA A 180 -2.97 -2.39 -11.56
CA ALA A 180 -2.11 -2.35 -12.74
C ALA A 180 -2.53 -1.26 -13.74
N VAL A 181 -3.83 -1.15 -14.03
CA VAL A 181 -4.38 -0.10 -14.91
C VAL A 181 -4.09 1.30 -14.35
N ALA A 182 -4.24 1.47 -13.05
CA ALA A 182 -3.94 2.75 -12.42
C ALA A 182 -2.44 3.06 -12.42
N ALA A 183 -1.59 2.06 -12.18
CA ALA A 183 -0.14 2.21 -12.22
C ALA A 183 0.36 2.57 -13.62
N TYR A 184 -0.21 1.97 -14.66
CA TYR A 184 0.16 2.26 -16.05
C TYR A 184 -0.43 3.58 -16.57
N GLY A 185 -1.60 3.99 -16.05
CA GLY A 185 -2.30 5.20 -16.50
C GLY A 185 -3.12 5.01 -17.79
N GLY A 186 -3.37 3.76 -18.18
CA GLY A 186 -4.02 3.42 -19.46
C GLY A 186 -4.35 1.93 -19.60
N ALA A 187 -4.62 1.50 -20.84
CA ALA A 187 -4.86 0.09 -21.13
C ALA A 187 -3.55 -0.70 -20.99
N VAL A 188 -3.55 -1.72 -20.12
CA VAL A 188 -2.41 -2.63 -19.93
C VAL A 188 -2.53 -3.75 -20.96
N HIS A 189 -1.88 -3.58 -22.11
CA HIS A 189 -2.00 -4.54 -23.20
C HIS A 189 -1.30 -5.86 -22.88
N VAL A 190 -1.91 -6.95 -23.31
CA VAL A 190 -1.41 -8.33 -23.17
C VAL A 190 -1.00 -8.86 -24.53
N THR A 191 0.09 -9.65 -24.55
CA THR A 191 0.59 -10.28 -25.77
C THR A 191 -0.46 -11.20 -26.38
N THR A 192 -0.74 -11.02 -27.66
CA THR A 192 -1.61 -11.91 -28.45
C THR A 192 -0.91 -12.44 -29.71
N GLU A 193 0.35 -12.04 -29.93
CA GLU A 193 1.14 -12.58 -31.03
C GLU A 193 1.44 -14.06 -30.78
N ARG A 194 1.38 -14.89 -31.83
CA ARG A 194 1.61 -16.34 -31.75
C ARG A 194 3.10 -16.66 -31.69
N ASN A 195 3.76 -16.18 -30.64
CA ASN A 195 5.19 -16.32 -30.39
C ASN A 195 5.49 -17.25 -29.20
N ALA A 196 4.49 -17.97 -28.69
CA ALA A 196 4.52 -18.78 -27.47
C ALA A 196 4.51 -17.97 -26.16
N GLU A 197 4.31 -16.64 -26.24
CA GLU A 197 4.24 -15.74 -25.08
C GLU A 197 2.83 -15.14 -24.90
N GLN A 198 1.84 -15.58 -25.69
CA GLN A 198 0.50 -15.00 -25.68
C GLN A 198 -0.27 -15.22 -24.36
N PHE A 199 -1.09 -14.23 -24.00
CA PHE A 199 -2.10 -14.20 -22.94
C PHE A 199 -1.62 -14.15 -21.48
N TYR A 200 -0.32 -14.28 -21.21
CA TYR A 200 0.25 -14.12 -19.87
C TYR A 200 1.54 -13.30 -19.83
N HIS A 201 1.73 -12.46 -20.85
CA HIS A 201 2.79 -11.46 -20.92
C HIS A 201 2.24 -10.11 -21.37
N LEU A 202 3.01 -9.06 -21.15
CA LEU A 202 2.68 -7.68 -21.48
C LEU A 202 3.11 -7.28 -22.90
N GLY A 203 2.32 -6.40 -23.50
CA GLY A 203 2.59 -5.75 -24.77
C GLY A 203 1.79 -6.29 -25.95
N SER A 204 1.18 -5.42 -26.73
CA SER A 204 0.46 -5.82 -27.96
C SER A 204 1.36 -5.93 -29.20
N SER A 205 2.54 -5.30 -29.16
CA SER A 205 3.55 -5.30 -30.23
C SER A 205 4.90 -4.84 -29.67
N ARG A 206 6.01 -5.07 -30.38
CA ARG A 206 7.34 -4.52 -30.01
C ARG A 206 7.40 -2.99 -29.91
N SER A 207 6.47 -2.28 -30.53
CA SER A 207 6.37 -0.81 -30.48
C SER A 207 5.52 -0.29 -29.32
N ASP A 208 4.84 -1.17 -28.61
CA ASP A 208 4.07 -0.83 -27.43
C ASP A 208 5.00 -0.37 -26.30
N ALA A 209 4.63 0.69 -25.58
CA ALA A 209 5.48 1.21 -24.51
C ALA A 209 5.64 0.19 -23.38
N ILE A 210 4.61 -0.63 -23.13
CA ILE A 210 4.68 -1.69 -22.12
C ILE A 210 5.49 -2.92 -22.60
N ALA A 211 5.84 -3.01 -23.88
CA ALA A 211 6.65 -4.13 -24.39
C ALA A 211 8.13 -4.06 -23.99
N THR A 212 8.56 -3.02 -23.29
CA THR A 212 9.88 -2.94 -22.64
C THR A 212 9.82 -3.26 -21.15
N ASP A 213 8.65 -3.58 -20.61
CA ASP A 213 8.47 -3.97 -19.21
C ASP A 213 9.12 -5.34 -18.94
N LEU A 214 9.41 -5.61 -17.65
CA LEU A 214 9.98 -6.87 -17.18
C LEU A 214 9.15 -8.06 -17.68
N MET A 215 7.81 -8.01 -17.61
CA MET A 215 6.92 -9.11 -17.98
C MET A 215 6.50 -9.08 -19.46
N SER A 216 7.32 -8.49 -20.33
CA SER A 216 7.06 -8.37 -21.78
C SER A 216 7.14 -9.71 -22.53
N GLY A 217 6.21 -9.92 -23.47
CA GLY A 217 6.20 -11.08 -24.37
C GLY A 217 7.12 -10.96 -25.58
N TYR A 218 7.98 -9.94 -25.62
CA TYR A 218 8.87 -9.65 -26.75
C TYR A 218 10.36 -9.88 -26.46
N GLY A 219 10.65 -10.40 -25.27
CA GLY A 219 11.99 -10.63 -24.74
C GLY A 219 12.66 -9.34 -24.23
N LEU A 220 13.57 -9.52 -23.28
CA LEU A 220 14.31 -8.44 -22.64
C LEU A 220 15.47 -7.95 -23.54
N ALA A 221 15.53 -6.64 -23.78
CA ALA A 221 16.53 -6.04 -24.65
C ALA A 221 17.95 -6.13 -24.07
N THR A 222 18.94 -6.42 -24.92
CA THR A 222 20.35 -6.49 -24.53
C THR A 222 20.91 -5.12 -24.16
N GLY A 223 21.87 -5.08 -23.22
CA GLY A 223 22.50 -3.84 -22.78
C GLY A 223 21.62 -2.94 -21.92
N GLN A 224 20.45 -3.43 -21.52
CA GLN A 224 19.50 -2.72 -20.67
C GLN A 224 19.25 -3.52 -19.41
N THR A 225 19.06 -2.81 -18.32
CA THR A 225 18.62 -3.36 -17.05
C THR A 225 17.09 -3.38 -17.04
N HIS A 226 16.51 -4.52 -16.66
CA HIS A 226 15.06 -4.72 -16.54
C HIS A 226 14.73 -5.06 -15.09
N ARG A 227 13.76 -4.37 -14.49
CA ARG A 227 13.41 -4.51 -13.07
C ARG A 227 11.91 -4.50 -12.88
N VAL A 228 11.47 -5.02 -11.74
CA VAL A 228 10.08 -5.00 -11.29
C VAL A 228 9.53 -3.57 -11.33
N SER A 229 8.49 -3.34 -12.13
CA SER A 229 7.86 -2.04 -12.34
C SER A 229 6.64 -1.84 -11.42
N THR A 230 6.11 -0.62 -11.35
CA THR A 230 4.83 -0.35 -10.66
C THR A 230 3.67 -1.09 -11.31
N VAL A 231 3.75 -1.41 -12.60
CA VAL A 231 2.73 -2.19 -13.28
C VAL A 231 2.80 -3.64 -12.81
N ASP A 232 4.00 -4.22 -12.68
CA ASP A 232 4.20 -5.55 -12.11
C ASP A 232 3.67 -5.65 -10.68
N LEU A 233 3.99 -4.64 -9.85
CA LEU A 233 3.46 -4.53 -8.49
C LEU A 233 1.94 -4.37 -8.47
N GLY A 234 1.38 -3.57 -9.38
CA GLY A 234 -0.05 -3.44 -9.56
C GLY A 234 -0.71 -4.78 -9.92
N ILE A 235 -0.09 -5.56 -10.81
CA ILE A 235 -0.53 -6.92 -11.15
C ILE A 235 -0.54 -7.79 -9.90
N MET A 236 0.55 -7.83 -9.12
CA MET A 236 0.61 -8.62 -7.89
C MET A 236 -0.49 -8.23 -6.89
N ALA A 237 -0.76 -6.93 -6.74
CA ALA A 237 -1.87 -6.44 -5.91
C ALA A 237 -3.25 -6.90 -6.43
N ASP A 238 -3.46 -6.89 -7.76
CA ASP A 238 -4.70 -7.37 -8.38
C ASP A 238 -4.87 -8.89 -8.29
N LEU A 239 -3.79 -9.65 -8.28
CA LEU A 239 -3.80 -11.08 -7.97
C LEU A 239 -4.10 -11.33 -6.48
N GLY A 240 -3.97 -10.32 -5.63
CA GLY A 240 -4.29 -10.38 -4.20
C GLY A 240 -3.09 -10.69 -3.32
N LEU A 241 -1.88 -10.42 -3.80
CA LEU A 241 -0.68 -10.31 -2.99
C LEU A 241 -0.60 -8.93 -2.34
N SER A 242 0.08 -8.86 -1.20
CA SER A 242 0.33 -7.59 -0.50
C SER A 242 1.61 -6.97 -1.03
N VAL A 243 1.56 -5.70 -1.43
CA VAL A 243 2.65 -4.99 -2.13
C VAL A 243 3.13 -3.81 -1.30
N TYR A 244 4.44 -3.56 -1.28
CA TYR A 244 5.04 -2.33 -0.79
C TYR A 244 4.87 -1.20 -1.82
N GLY A 245 4.61 0.00 -1.31
CA GLY A 245 4.26 1.13 -2.15
C GLY A 245 5.41 1.87 -2.83
N SER A 246 6.68 1.50 -2.76
CA SER A 246 7.75 2.40 -3.27
C SER A 246 8.76 1.72 -4.17
N LEU A 247 8.89 2.21 -5.40
CA LEU A 247 9.99 1.87 -6.33
C LEU A 247 11.29 2.63 -6.03
N ASP A 248 11.22 3.71 -5.23
CA ASP A 248 12.36 4.61 -4.93
C ASP A 248 12.98 4.35 -3.53
N GLY A 249 12.46 3.38 -2.79
CA GLY A 249 12.91 3.05 -1.43
C GLY A 249 12.40 3.98 -0.33
N ASN A 250 11.50 4.93 -0.63
CA ASN A 250 10.80 5.71 0.39
C ASN A 250 9.43 5.08 0.74
N PRO A 251 9.33 4.33 1.86
CA PRO A 251 8.11 3.62 2.24
C PRO A 251 6.89 4.53 2.49
N LEU A 252 7.11 5.85 2.58
CA LEU A 252 6.06 6.83 2.83
C LEU A 252 5.40 7.35 1.55
N VAL A 253 5.91 7.05 0.35
CA VAL A 253 5.18 7.29 -0.90
C VAL A 253 4.66 5.95 -1.39
N ASP A 254 3.35 5.75 -1.28
CA ASP A 254 2.67 4.60 -1.86
C ASP A 254 2.33 4.90 -3.32
N ALA A 255 3.17 4.44 -4.22
CA ALA A 255 3.08 4.53 -5.67
C ALA A 255 1.73 4.08 -6.22
N ILE A 256 1.16 2.97 -5.74
CA ILE A 256 -0.14 2.50 -6.23
C ILE A 256 -1.23 3.46 -5.79
N PHE A 257 -1.25 3.84 -4.51
CA PHE A 257 -2.15 4.87 -3.99
C PHE A 257 -2.01 6.19 -4.76
N TYR A 258 -0.77 6.62 -4.95
CA TYR A 258 -0.42 7.89 -5.57
C TYR A 258 -0.88 7.91 -7.02
N LEU A 259 -0.53 6.92 -7.83
CA LEU A 259 -0.90 6.86 -9.24
C LEU A 259 -2.42 6.73 -9.44
N ARG A 260 -3.11 6.02 -8.53
CA ARG A 260 -4.59 5.95 -8.53
C ARG A 260 -5.22 7.34 -8.37
N GLY A 261 -4.79 8.12 -7.39
CA GLY A 261 -5.28 9.48 -7.18
C GLY A 261 -4.82 10.48 -8.23
N ASN A 262 -3.72 10.19 -8.92
CA ASN A 262 -2.97 11.13 -9.75
C ASN A 262 -2.79 10.61 -11.19
N GLN A 263 -3.90 10.49 -11.93
CA GLN A 263 -3.93 9.90 -13.26
C GLN A 263 -3.07 10.63 -14.31
N ASP A 264 -2.82 11.92 -14.11
CA ASP A 264 -1.89 12.70 -14.94
C ASP A 264 -0.43 12.29 -14.75
N VAL A 265 -0.03 11.95 -13.51
CA VAL A 265 1.29 11.40 -13.18
C VAL A 265 1.47 10.02 -13.80
N ALA A 266 0.43 9.16 -13.68
CA ALA A 266 0.42 7.83 -14.25
C ALA A 266 0.55 7.85 -15.79
N ARG A 267 -0.26 8.67 -16.47
CA ARG A 267 -0.20 8.83 -17.94
C ARG A 267 1.11 9.41 -18.45
N ALA A 268 1.78 10.20 -17.63
CA ALA A 268 3.10 10.74 -17.94
C ALA A 268 4.24 9.76 -17.61
N HIS A 269 3.91 8.59 -17.04
CA HIS A 269 4.87 7.57 -16.58
C HIS A 269 5.96 8.16 -15.67
N LEU A 270 5.58 9.09 -14.80
CA LEU A 270 6.49 9.72 -13.86
C LEU A 270 6.62 8.87 -12.61
N ASP A 271 7.85 8.81 -12.07
CA ASP A 271 8.11 8.19 -10.78
C ASP A 271 7.30 8.92 -9.67
N PRO A 272 6.45 8.23 -8.89
CA PRO A 272 5.62 8.84 -7.86
C PRO A 272 6.40 9.56 -6.77
N GLY A 273 7.52 8.99 -6.32
CA GLY A 273 8.36 9.58 -5.27
C GLY A 273 9.02 10.87 -5.72
N ALA A 274 9.61 10.87 -6.91
CA ALA A 274 10.19 12.03 -7.55
C ALA A 274 9.13 13.10 -7.88
N HIS A 275 7.97 12.69 -8.40
CA HIS A 275 6.87 13.62 -8.67
C HIS A 275 6.37 14.26 -7.37
N TYR A 276 6.07 13.46 -6.34
CA TYR A 276 5.64 13.98 -5.05
C TYR A 276 6.67 14.97 -4.50
N SER A 277 7.94 14.58 -4.47
CA SER A 277 9.05 15.38 -3.94
C SER A 277 9.26 16.70 -4.69
N GLY A 278 9.09 16.70 -6.02
CA GLY A 278 9.34 17.87 -6.86
C GLY A 278 8.14 18.80 -7.04
N SER A 279 6.93 18.27 -7.18
CA SER A 279 5.71 19.05 -7.51
C SER A 279 4.50 18.64 -6.68
N GLY A 280 4.31 17.35 -6.41
CA GLY A 280 3.08 16.84 -5.82
C GLY A 280 2.76 17.41 -4.44
N TRP A 281 3.76 17.63 -3.59
CA TRP A 281 3.51 18.24 -2.28
C TRP A 281 3.09 19.72 -2.37
N HIS A 282 3.56 20.44 -3.38
CA HIS A 282 3.13 21.82 -3.65
C HIS A 282 1.69 21.87 -4.19
N GLU A 283 1.29 20.82 -4.88
CA GLU A 283 -0.06 20.64 -5.41
C GLU A 283 -1.03 20.08 -4.35
N GLY A 284 -0.53 19.74 -3.16
CA GLY A 284 -1.32 19.21 -2.05
C GLY A 284 -1.80 17.78 -2.27
N ARG A 285 -1.10 16.98 -3.08
CA ARG A 285 -1.40 15.56 -3.34
C ARG A 285 -0.88 14.70 -2.21
N ASP A 286 -1.69 13.82 -1.66
CA ASP A 286 -1.28 12.94 -0.57
C ASP A 286 -0.37 11.80 -1.08
N PRO A 287 0.73 11.46 -0.37
CA PRO A 287 1.69 10.43 -0.80
C PRO A 287 1.25 9.00 -0.43
N ASN A 288 0.38 8.85 0.57
CA ASN A 288 -0.18 7.57 1.01
C ASN A 288 -1.52 7.83 1.75
N ALA A 289 -2.27 6.78 2.07
CA ALA A 289 -3.59 6.88 2.70
C ALA A 289 -3.60 7.45 4.13
N PHE A 290 -2.43 7.54 4.78
CA PHE A 290 -2.27 7.95 6.19
C PHE A 290 -1.44 9.23 6.33
N PHE A 291 -1.22 9.97 5.24
CA PHE A 291 -0.56 11.28 5.25
C PHE A 291 -1.38 12.31 4.46
N SER A 292 -1.84 13.36 5.13
CA SER A 292 -2.58 14.48 4.52
C SER A 292 -1.64 15.64 4.28
N THR A 293 -1.24 15.89 3.03
CA THR A 293 -0.24 16.92 2.71
C THR A 293 -0.73 18.33 3.04
N ASN A 294 -1.96 18.66 2.64
CA ASN A 294 -2.56 19.96 2.97
C ASN A 294 -2.86 20.07 4.46
N GLY A 295 -3.38 19.01 5.08
CA GLY A 295 -3.66 18.99 6.51
C GLY A 295 -2.40 19.21 7.34
N TYR A 296 -1.33 18.48 7.03
CA TYR A 296 -0.05 18.59 7.71
C TYR A 296 0.54 20.00 7.57
N LEU A 297 0.54 20.59 6.37
CA LEU A 297 1.02 21.98 6.17
C LEU A 297 0.13 23.04 6.84
N ALA A 298 -1.17 22.79 6.98
CA ALA A 298 -2.07 23.70 7.66
C ALA A 298 -1.86 23.66 9.17
N ALA A 299 -1.74 22.46 9.75
CA ALA A 299 -1.49 22.26 11.19
C ALA A 299 -0.07 22.69 11.58
N ASN A 300 0.90 22.53 10.68
CA ASN A 300 2.32 22.81 10.93
C ASN A 300 2.77 24.07 10.20
N GLY A 301 2.28 25.22 10.65
CA GLY A 301 2.50 26.52 10.01
C GLY A 301 3.98 26.92 9.89
N ASP A 302 4.84 26.42 10.78
CA ASP A 302 6.29 26.58 10.74
C ASP A 302 6.94 25.79 9.59
N VAL A 303 6.52 24.55 9.35
CA VAL A 303 6.97 23.72 8.22
C VAL A 303 6.59 24.38 6.90
N ARG A 304 5.35 24.86 6.82
CA ARG A 304 4.84 25.63 5.68
C ARG A 304 5.66 26.91 5.47
N ALA A 305 5.92 27.68 6.52
CA ALA A 305 6.70 28.92 6.43
C ALA A 305 8.16 28.68 6.02
N ALA A 306 8.73 27.53 6.43
CA ALA A 306 10.06 27.11 6.02
C ALA A 306 10.13 26.62 4.56
N GLY A 307 8.98 26.34 3.93
CA GLY A 307 8.92 25.82 2.56
C GLY A 307 9.55 24.43 2.41
N VAL A 308 9.53 23.63 3.49
CA VAL A 308 10.09 22.29 3.51
C VAL A 308 9.02 21.29 3.07
N ASN A 309 9.41 20.29 2.28
CA ASN A 309 8.52 19.20 1.91
C ASN A 309 7.95 18.54 3.19
N PRO A 310 6.61 18.48 3.36
CA PRO A 310 5.99 18.03 4.59
C PRO A 310 6.26 16.55 4.91
N LEU A 311 6.38 15.69 3.89
CA LEU A 311 6.70 14.27 4.11
C LEU A 311 8.16 14.11 4.58
N THR A 312 9.08 14.86 3.95
CA THR A 312 10.50 14.89 4.38
C THR A 312 10.63 15.43 5.80
N HIS A 313 9.89 16.50 6.14
CA HIS A 313 9.86 17.02 7.50
C HIS A 313 9.33 15.99 8.49
N TYR A 314 8.21 15.33 8.16
CA TYR A 314 7.62 14.30 9.01
C TYR A 314 8.60 13.16 9.29
N ASP A 315 9.18 12.56 8.25
CA ASP A 315 10.12 11.44 8.33
C ASP A 315 11.36 11.77 9.19
N SER A 316 11.90 12.97 9.02
CA SER A 316 13.12 13.40 9.71
C SER A 316 12.90 13.90 11.14
N ASN A 317 11.81 14.64 11.39
CA ASN A 317 11.58 15.35 12.66
C ASN A 317 10.14 15.18 13.17
N GLY A 318 9.14 15.30 12.30
CA GLY A 318 7.74 15.51 12.71
C GLY A 318 7.18 14.41 13.61
N TRP A 319 7.43 13.14 13.31
CA TRP A 319 6.96 12.04 14.17
C TRP A 319 7.62 12.05 15.56
N ARG A 320 8.87 12.53 15.67
CA ARG A 320 9.58 12.68 16.96
C ARG A 320 9.04 13.87 17.76
N GLU A 321 8.47 14.85 17.07
CA GLU A 321 7.81 16.02 17.65
C GLU A 321 6.32 15.77 17.95
N GLY A 322 5.81 14.55 17.71
CA GLY A 322 4.40 14.22 17.91
C GLY A 322 3.47 15.04 17.01
N ARG A 323 3.82 15.19 15.73
CA ARG A 323 2.98 15.86 14.71
C ARG A 323 2.29 14.81 13.85
N ASP A 324 0.98 14.73 13.94
CA ASP A 324 0.23 13.66 13.28
C ASP A 324 0.20 13.83 11.75
N PRO A 325 0.48 12.74 10.99
CA PRO A 325 0.53 12.82 9.53
C PRO A 325 -0.87 12.92 8.89
N SER A 326 -1.91 12.40 9.55
CA SER A 326 -3.30 12.48 9.08
C SER A 326 -4.29 12.26 10.22
N ALA A 327 -5.57 12.54 9.98
CA ALA A 327 -6.63 12.29 10.96
C ALA A 327 -6.83 10.80 11.27
N SER A 328 -6.30 9.90 10.45
CA SER A 328 -6.39 8.45 10.61
C SER A 328 -5.14 7.81 11.21
N PHE A 329 -4.16 8.61 11.64
CA PHE A 329 -2.93 8.09 12.20
C PHE A 329 -2.36 9.01 13.29
N ASP A 330 -2.47 8.57 14.54
CA ASP A 330 -1.89 9.22 15.72
C ASP A 330 -0.54 8.58 16.08
N ASN A 331 0.53 9.38 16.06
CA ASN A 331 1.88 8.88 16.35
C ASN A 331 2.01 8.37 17.78
N GLU A 332 1.48 9.12 18.74
CA GLU A 332 1.71 8.87 20.15
C GLU A 332 0.95 7.64 20.62
N LEU A 333 -0.31 7.49 20.20
CA LEU A 333 -1.12 6.31 20.41
C LEU A 333 -0.51 5.09 19.74
N TYR A 334 -0.09 5.20 18.46
CA TYR A 334 0.56 4.08 17.78
C TYR A 334 1.80 3.62 18.56
N LEU A 335 2.68 4.53 18.96
CA LEU A 335 3.88 4.19 19.74
C LEU A 335 3.56 3.73 21.17
N ALA A 336 2.44 4.17 21.77
CA ALA A 336 2.05 3.75 23.12
C ALA A 336 1.53 2.31 23.13
N ARG A 337 0.82 1.91 22.06
CA ARG A 337 0.32 0.54 21.87
C ARG A 337 1.37 -0.42 21.32
N ASN A 338 2.44 0.13 20.74
CA ASN A 338 3.53 -0.62 20.13
C ASN A 338 4.88 -0.27 20.79
N PRO A 339 5.10 -0.69 22.06
CA PRO A 339 6.29 -0.32 22.82
C PRO A 339 7.59 -0.87 22.23
N ASP A 340 7.52 -1.93 21.44
CA ASP A 340 8.65 -2.48 20.66
C ASP A 340 9.11 -1.51 19.57
N VAL A 341 8.17 -0.92 18.83
CA VAL A 341 8.46 0.11 17.80
C VAL A 341 9.04 1.36 18.46
N ARG A 342 8.44 1.79 19.57
CA ARG A 342 8.93 2.91 20.38
C ARG A 342 10.35 2.69 20.88
N ALA A 343 10.64 1.49 21.42
CA ALA A 343 11.97 1.15 21.92
C ALA A 343 13.02 1.08 20.80
N ALA A 344 12.62 0.64 19.60
CA ALA A 344 13.49 0.61 18.43
C ALA A 344 13.74 2.01 17.82
N GLY A 345 12.94 3.02 18.18
CA GLY A 345 13.08 4.38 17.66
C GLY A 345 12.80 4.50 16.16
N ILE A 346 11.90 3.66 15.65
CA ILE A 346 11.48 3.62 14.25
C ILE A 346 10.31 4.60 14.05
N ASP A 347 10.28 5.30 12.91
CA ASP A 347 9.13 6.13 12.50
C ASP A 347 7.83 5.29 12.53
N PRO A 348 6.81 5.68 13.32
CA PRO A 348 5.59 4.92 13.46
C PRO A 348 4.81 4.75 12.16
N LEU A 349 4.74 5.77 11.29
CA LEU A 349 4.02 5.68 10.02
C LEU A 349 4.77 4.76 9.05
N THR A 350 6.08 4.95 8.90
CA THR A 350 6.92 4.03 8.11
C THR A 350 6.76 2.60 8.59
N HIS A 351 6.84 2.37 9.91
CA HIS A 351 6.63 1.03 10.48
C HIS A 351 5.23 0.51 10.15
N TYR A 352 4.18 1.32 10.33
CA TYR A 352 2.81 0.88 10.08
C TYR A 352 2.61 0.47 8.62
N LEU A 353 3.03 1.31 7.67
CA LEU A 353 2.91 1.04 6.23
C LEU A 353 3.74 -0.17 5.79
N THR A 354 4.89 -0.42 6.42
CA THR A 354 5.80 -1.49 5.99
C THR A 354 5.63 -2.82 6.73
N SER A 355 5.11 -2.78 7.95
CA SER A 355 5.03 -3.93 8.85
C SER A 355 3.74 -3.96 9.65
N GLY A 356 3.38 -2.85 10.30
CA GLY A 356 2.29 -2.83 11.29
C GLY A 356 0.93 -3.23 10.74
N ILE A 357 0.53 -2.71 9.57
CA ILE A 357 -0.74 -3.06 8.92
C ILE A 357 -0.81 -4.58 8.62
N PHE A 358 0.32 -5.17 8.24
CA PHE A 358 0.40 -6.60 7.90
C PHE A 358 0.50 -7.51 9.13
N GLU A 359 1.05 -7.00 10.23
CA GLU A 359 1.03 -7.64 11.56
C GLU A 359 -0.35 -7.57 12.23
N GLY A 360 -1.33 -6.89 11.61
CA GLY A 360 -2.65 -6.68 12.17
C GLY A 360 -2.68 -5.64 13.29
N ARG A 361 -1.64 -4.79 13.39
CA ARG A 361 -1.66 -3.63 14.30
C ARG A 361 -2.67 -2.63 13.80
N GLN A 362 -3.27 -1.90 14.73
CA GLN A 362 -4.25 -0.86 14.42
C GLN A 362 -3.54 0.49 14.24
N ALA A 363 -3.99 1.26 13.26
CA ALA A 363 -3.83 2.71 13.28
C ALA A 363 -4.92 3.32 14.17
N TYR A 364 -4.64 4.49 14.72
CA TYR A 364 -5.55 5.20 15.61
C TYR A 364 -5.84 6.57 15.02
N ALA A 365 -7.09 7.02 15.13
CA ALA A 365 -7.44 8.38 14.72
C ALA A 365 -6.68 9.40 15.59
N ALA A 366 -6.24 10.49 14.97
CA ALA A 366 -5.56 11.58 15.66
C ALA A 366 -6.51 12.19 16.69
N ILE A 367 -6.05 12.28 17.94
CA ILE A 367 -6.77 12.99 19.01
C ILE A 367 -6.12 14.33 19.36
N GLY A 368 -5.14 14.73 18.53
CA GLY A 368 -4.45 16.00 18.59
C GLY A 368 -3.69 16.20 19.89
N ARG A 369 -3.20 17.42 20.11
CA ARG A 369 -2.52 17.77 21.35
C ARG A 369 -3.53 18.20 22.38
N ALA A 370 -3.31 17.79 23.63
CA ALA A 370 -4.15 18.23 24.75
C ALA A 370 -4.27 19.76 24.86
N SER A 371 -3.27 20.52 24.40
CA SER A 371 -3.35 21.99 24.35
C SER A 371 -4.47 22.52 23.45
N ASP A 372 -4.76 21.83 22.36
CA ASP A 372 -5.67 22.32 21.32
C ASP A 372 -7.12 22.22 21.81
N LEU A 373 -7.40 21.18 22.59
CA LEU A 373 -8.66 20.93 23.28
C LEU A 373 -8.91 21.82 24.50
N THR A 374 -7.91 22.61 24.96
CA THR A 374 -8.10 23.50 26.13
C THR A 374 -8.63 24.88 25.77
N VAL A 375 -8.37 25.36 24.54
CA VAL A 375 -8.82 26.68 24.10
C VAL A 375 -10.31 26.64 23.75
N HIS A 376 -10.70 25.60 23.01
CA HIS A 376 -12.06 25.30 22.64
C HIS A 376 -12.34 23.86 23.06
N PRO A 377 -12.95 23.62 24.23
CA PRO A 377 -13.27 22.28 24.71
C PRO A 377 -13.91 21.43 23.61
N GLY A 378 -13.42 20.20 23.48
CA GLY A 378 -13.93 19.24 22.51
C GLY A 378 -13.63 19.54 21.02
N PHE A 379 -13.06 20.70 20.67
CA PHE A 379 -12.67 20.99 19.29
C PHE A 379 -11.17 20.79 19.09
N ASP A 380 -10.82 19.81 18.27
CA ASP A 380 -9.44 19.50 17.91
C ASP A 380 -9.11 20.14 16.55
N ALA A 381 -8.42 21.28 16.59
CA ALA A 381 -8.05 22.02 15.39
C ALA A 381 -7.03 21.27 14.50
N GLU A 382 -6.15 20.45 15.09
CA GLU A 382 -5.19 19.63 14.34
C GLU A 382 -5.94 18.53 13.60
N TYR A 383 -6.75 17.74 14.30
CA TYR A 383 -7.63 16.73 13.68
C TYR A 383 -8.51 17.35 12.59
N TYR A 384 -9.15 18.49 12.87
CA TYR A 384 -10.08 19.13 11.94
C TYR A 384 -9.38 19.53 10.63
N LEU A 385 -8.15 20.03 10.69
CA LEU A 385 -7.36 20.35 9.49
C LEU A 385 -6.87 19.10 8.78
N LEU A 386 -6.45 18.06 9.51
CA LEU A 386 -6.00 16.80 8.93
C LEU A 386 -7.15 16.04 8.24
N ALA A 387 -8.36 16.09 8.80
CA ALA A 387 -9.56 15.41 8.32
C ALA A 387 -10.24 16.14 7.15
N ASN A 388 -10.02 17.45 7.01
CA ASN A 388 -10.69 18.29 6.03
C ASN A 388 -9.68 19.01 5.11
N PRO A 389 -9.09 18.33 4.11
CA PRO A 389 -8.10 18.91 3.21
C PRO A 389 -8.57 20.17 2.47
N ASP A 390 -9.88 20.29 2.22
CA ASP A 390 -10.48 21.47 1.63
C ASP A 390 -10.41 22.69 2.56
N VAL A 391 -10.69 22.51 3.85
CA VAL A 391 -10.53 23.53 4.89
C VAL A 391 -9.06 23.86 5.10
N ALA A 392 -8.19 22.85 5.15
CA ALA A 392 -6.74 23.04 5.26
C ALA A 392 -6.17 23.89 4.13
N ARG A 393 -6.58 23.60 2.88
CA ARG A 393 -6.19 24.41 1.71
C ARG A 393 -6.71 25.84 1.79
N ALA A 394 -7.94 26.04 2.28
CA ALA A 394 -8.49 27.38 2.50
C ALA A 394 -7.70 28.15 3.58
N ALA A 395 -7.37 27.51 4.70
CA ALA A 395 -6.56 28.08 5.77
C ALA A 395 -5.18 28.51 5.28
N ILE A 396 -4.51 27.64 4.50
CA ILE A 396 -3.21 27.95 3.86
C ILE A 396 -3.32 29.16 2.93
N THR A 397 -4.38 29.21 2.12
CA THR A 397 -4.58 30.27 1.12
C THR A 397 -4.85 31.63 1.76
N VAL A 398 -5.67 31.67 2.82
CA VAL A 398 -5.95 32.89 3.57
C VAL A 398 -4.73 33.34 4.38
N GLY A 399 -3.94 32.38 4.87
CA GLY A 399 -2.78 32.63 5.72
C GLY A 399 -3.18 33.04 7.14
N GLY A 400 -2.16 33.30 7.97
CA GLY A 400 -2.34 33.58 9.40
C GLY A 400 -2.42 32.30 10.24
N ASP A 401 -3.20 32.37 11.32
CA ASP A 401 -3.39 31.27 12.26
C ASP A 401 -4.40 30.25 11.72
N SER A 402 -3.90 29.08 11.30
CA SER A 402 -4.72 28.00 10.74
C SER A 402 -5.68 27.39 11.77
N PHE A 403 -5.32 27.35 13.05
CA PHE A 403 -6.15 26.76 14.10
C PHE A 403 -7.34 27.67 14.41
N ALA A 404 -7.10 28.98 14.52
CA ALA A 404 -8.18 29.95 14.63
C ALA A 404 -9.07 29.97 13.38
N PHE A 405 -8.52 29.71 12.19
CA PHE A 405 -9.30 29.55 10.97
C PHE A 405 -10.19 28.30 11.03
N ALA A 406 -9.63 27.15 11.41
CA ALA A 406 -10.35 25.87 11.53
C ALA A 406 -11.55 25.98 12.50
N TYR A 407 -11.33 26.57 13.67
CA TYR A 407 -12.40 26.75 14.65
C TYR A 407 -13.54 27.62 14.12
N ARG A 408 -13.22 28.80 13.55
CA ARG A 408 -14.26 29.66 12.93
C ARG A 408 -15.01 28.94 11.81
N HIS A 409 -14.29 28.17 10.98
CA HIS A 409 -14.94 27.38 9.95
C HIS A 409 -15.93 26.39 10.55
N PHE A 410 -15.56 25.68 11.62
CA PHE A 410 -16.45 24.77 12.30
C PHE A 410 -17.71 25.47 12.84
N GLU A 411 -17.54 26.58 13.57
CA GLU A 411 -18.65 27.35 14.15
C GLU A 411 -19.63 27.89 13.09
N ASP A 412 -19.08 28.45 12.01
CA ASP A 412 -19.87 29.12 10.96
C ASP A 412 -20.51 28.12 9.98
N HIS A 413 -19.83 27.01 9.70
CA HIS A 413 -20.17 26.09 8.61
C HIS A 413 -20.06 24.62 9.00
N GLY A 414 -18.95 24.20 9.61
CA GLY A 414 -18.54 22.81 9.70
C GLY A 414 -19.56 21.89 10.35
N TRP A 415 -20.12 22.26 11.51
CA TRP A 415 -21.11 21.40 12.16
C TRP A 415 -22.42 21.28 11.36
N ARG A 416 -22.73 22.28 10.52
CA ARG A 416 -23.90 22.23 9.61
C ARG A 416 -23.63 21.41 8.35
N GLU A 417 -22.36 21.20 8.02
CA GLU A 417 -21.88 20.31 6.96
C GLU A 417 -21.67 18.88 7.45
N GLY A 418 -21.94 18.58 8.72
CA GLY A 418 -21.72 17.25 9.31
C GLY A 418 -20.25 16.95 9.60
N ARG A 419 -19.39 17.96 9.70
CA ARG A 419 -17.94 17.79 9.94
C ARG A 419 -17.70 17.48 11.42
N ASP A 420 -16.89 16.47 11.69
CA ASP A 420 -16.56 16.06 13.05
C ASP A 420 -15.50 16.98 13.67
N PRO A 421 -15.69 17.48 14.90
CA PRO A 421 -14.76 18.40 15.56
C PRO A 421 -13.55 17.69 16.19
N ASN A 422 -13.62 16.38 16.40
CA ASN A 422 -12.56 15.52 16.92
C ASN A 422 -12.87 14.06 16.52
N ALA A 423 -11.91 13.15 16.74
CA ALA A 423 -12.02 11.75 16.32
C ALA A 423 -13.14 10.91 16.99
N PHE A 424 -13.75 11.39 18.08
CA PHE A 424 -14.73 10.65 18.88
C PHE A 424 -16.08 11.35 19.00
N PHE A 425 -16.31 12.39 18.21
CA PHE A 425 -17.59 13.08 18.10
C PHE A 425 -18.13 12.94 16.68
N ASP A 426 -19.33 12.38 16.55
CA ASP A 426 -20.01 12.21 15.26
C ASP A 426 -21.11 13.27 15.17
N THR A 427 -20.84 14.34 14.42
CA THR A 427 -21.73 15.52 14.32
C THR A 427 -23.10 15.14 13.77
N ASP A 428 -23.14 14.39 12.67
CA ASP A 428 -24.39 13.98 12.02
C ASP A 428 -25.14 12.95 12.86
N GLY A 429 -24.43 11.97 13.43
CA GLY A 429 -24.97 10.96 14.33
C GLY A 429 -25.58 11.58 15.58
N TYR A 430 -24.91 12.56 16.19
CA TYR A 430 -25.41 13.27 17.37
C TYR A 430 -26.72 14.00 17.07
N LEU A 431 -26.80 14.74 15.96
CA LEU A 431 -28.01 15.44 15.54
C LEU A 431 -29.14 14.48 15.10
N ALA A 432 -28.79 13.29 14.61
CA ALA A 432 -29.75 12.25 14.28
C ALA A 432 -30.33 11.58 15.54
N ALA A 433 -29.48 11.25 16.52
CA ALA A 433 -29.86 10.62 17.78
C ALA A 433 -30.66 11.57 18.68
N TYR A 434 -30.24 12.84 18.74
CA TYR A 434 -30.76 13.84 19.65
C TYR A 434 -31.58 14.91 18.94
N GLY A 435 -32.82 14.53 18.59
CA GLY A 435 -33.73 15.36 17.79
C GLY A 435 -34.12 16.70 18.43
N ASP A 436 -34.00 16.83 19.76
CA ASP A 436 -34.20 18.08 20.49
C ASP A 436 -33.08 19.09 20.19
N VAL A 437 -31.82 18.65 20.15
CA VAL A 437 -30.67 19.49 19.77
C VAL A 437 -30.80 19.93 18.33
N ARG A 438 -31.14 18.99 17.43
CA ARG A 438 -31.39 19.31 16.01
C ARG A 438 -32.52 20.32 15.83
N ALA A 439 -33.63 20.15 16.56
CA ALA A 439 -34.77 21.07 16.50
C ALA A 439 -34.43 22.46 17.05
N ALA A 440 -33.56 22.54 18.07
CA ALA A 440 -33.07 23.79 18.62
C ALA A 440 -32.09 24.52 17.67
N GLY A 441 -31.47 23.80 16.73
CA GLY A 441 -30.51 24.37 15.77
C GLY A 441 -29.23 24.87 16.44
N ILE A 442 -28.84 24.26 17.55
CA ILE A 442 -27.66 24.57 18.35
C ILE A 442 -26.50 23.70 17.84
N ASP A 443 -25.28 24.24 17.90
CA ASP A 443 -24.05 23.49 17.66
C ASP A 443 -24.02 22.22 18.55
N PRO A 444 -23.92 21.01 17.96
CA PRO A 444 -23.97 19.76 18.70
C PRO A 444 -22.79 19.57 19.67
N LEU A 445 -21.58 20.04 19.31
CA LEU A 445 -20.42 19.97 20.20
C LEU A 445 -20.63 20.89 21.41
N ALA A 446 -21.04 22.14 21.16
CA ALA A 446 -21.33 23.10 22.23
C ALA A 446 -22.44 22.58 23.17
N HIS A 447 -23.46 21.93 22.63
CA HIS A 447 -24.48 21.28 23.43
C HIS A 447 -23.91 20.15 24.28
N TYR A 448 -23.09 19.28 23.70
CA TYR A 448 -22.50 18.16 24.42
C TYR A 448 -21.64 18.62 25.59
N ASP A 449 -20.70 19.53 25.36
CA ASP A 449 -19.76 20.03 26.38
C ASP A 449 -20.48 20.73 27.55
N GLN A 450 -21.59 21.43 27.24
CA GLN A 450 -22.34 22.19 28.23
C GLN A 450 -23.38 21.35 28.99
N TYR A 451 -24.03 20.42 28.30
CA TYR A 451 -25.19 19.68 28.80
C TYR A 451 -25.11 18.18 28.53
N GLY A 452 -24.80 17.77 27.30
CA GLY A 452 -24.97 16.41 26.82
C GLY A 452 -24.29 15.35 27.67
N TRP A 453 -23.03 15.55 28.07
CA TRP A 453 -22.34 14.55 28.90
C TRP A 453 -22.97 14.40 30.29
N ARG A 454 -23.52 15.48 30.87
CA ARG A 454 -24.23 15.46 32.17
C ARG A 454 -25.59 14.78 32.08
N GLU A 455 -26.16 14.77 30.88
CA GLU A 455 -27.38 14.03 30.54
C GLU A 455 -27.07 12.55 30.21
N GLY A 456 -25.78 12.20 30.17
CA GLY A 456 -25.29 10.88 29.79
C GLY A 456 -25.58 10.55 28.33
N ARG A 457 -25.56 11.54 27.45
CA ARG A 457 -25.63 11.35 25.99
C ARG A 457 -24.27 10.95 25.46
N ASP A 458 -24.25 10.14 24.41
CA ASP A 458 -23.04 9.70 23.73
C ASP A 458 -22.65 10.69 22.62
N PRO A 459 -21.38 11.11 22.52
CA PRO A 459 -20.91 12.00 21.46
C PRO A 459 -20.77 11.27 20.11
N SER A 460 -20.61 9.95 20.13
CA SER A 460 -20.57 9.09 18.96
C SER A 460 -20.88 7.65 19.34
N ALA A 461 -21.17 6.80 18.35
CA ALA A 461 -21.28 5.35 18.55
C ALA A 461 -19.97 4.67 19.02
N ALA A 462 -18.84 5.40 18.95
CA ALA A 462 -17.53 4.93 19.40
C ALA A 462 -17.23 5.29 20.87
N PHE A 463 -18.12 5.99 21.56
CA PHE A 463 -17.91 6.47 22.91
C PHE A 463 -19.20 6.40 23.75
N ASP A 464 -19.21 5.55 24.79
CA ASP A 464 -20.33 5.48 25.74
C ASP A 464 -20.00 6.31 26.98
N THR A 465 -20.69 7.44 27.12
CA THR A 465 -20.49 8.42 28.20
C THR A 465 -20.80 7.81 29.55
N ARG A 466 -21.91 7.06 29.66
CA ARG A 466 -22.37 6.50 30.94
C ARG A 466 -21.46 5.37 31.41
N ALA A 467 -21.02 4.49 30.50
CA ALA A 467 -20.08 3.43 30.80
C ALA A 467 -18.71 3.99 31.19
N TYR A 468 -18.27 5.06 30.53
CA TYR A 468 -17.02 5.74 30.87
C TYR A 468 -17.06 6.31 32.29
N GLU A 469 -18.10 7.08 32.65
CA GLU A 469 -18.27 7.63 34.01
C GLU A 469 -18.47 6.55 35.07
N ALA A 470 -19.18 5.46 34.75
CA ALA A 470 -19.42 4.35 35.67
C ALA A 470 -18.12 3.59 35.97
N THR A 471 -17.24 3.45 34.99
CA THR A 471 -15.99 2.70 35.13
C THR A 471 -14.87 3.55 35.73
N TYR A 472 -14.72 4.79 35.27
CA TYR A 472 -13.64 5.69 35.65
C TYR A 472 -14.09 6.68 36.73
N GLY A 473 -14.18 6.14 37.96
CA GLY A 473 -14.67 6.87 39.12
C GLY A 473 -13.86 8.11 39.49
N ASP A 474 -12.58 8.19 39.09
CA ASP A 474 -11.73 9.36 39.23
C ASP A 474 -12.20 10.53 38.36
N VAL A 475 -12.57 10.27 37.10
CA VAL A 475 -13.11 11.25 36.16
C VAL A 475 -14.47 11.76 36.65
N ARG A 476 -15.35 10.83 37.06
CA ARG A 476 -16.65 11.15 37.62
C ARG A 476 -16.54 11.98 38.91
N ALA A 477 -15.62 11.64 39.81
CA ALA A 477 -15.41 12.38 41.05
C ALA A 477 -14.86 13.79 40.80
N ALA A 478 -14.03 13.95 39.77
CA ALA A 478 -13.51 15.25 39.34
C ALA A 478 -14.57 16.10 38.59
N GLY A 479 -15.65 15.49 38.11
CA GLY A 479 -16.69 16.17 37.35
C GLY A 479 -16.19 16.72 36.01
N ILE A 480 -15.23 16.02 35.39
CA ILE A 480 -14.64 16.35 34.10
C ILE A 480 -15.50 15.70 33.01
N ASP A 481 -15.69 16.41 31.90
CA ASP A 481 -16.32 15.85 30.70
C ASP A 481 -15.60 14.54 30.27
N PRO A 482 -16.31 13.41 30.19
CA PRO A 482 -15.75 12.11 29.81
C PRO A 482 -15.02 12.09 28.46
N LEU A 483 -15.57 12.75 27.43
CA LEU A 483 -14.97 12.81 26.11
C LEU A 483 -13.69 13.63 26.16
N LEU A 484 -13.74 14.81 26.78
CA LEU A 484 -12.56 15.67 26.93
C LEU A 484 -11.46 14.96 27.72
N HIS A 485 -11.80 14.26 28.80
CA HIS A 485 -10.84 13.47 29.57
C HIS A 485 -10.23 12.36 28.70
N TYR A 486 -11.04 11.67 27.90
CA TYR A 486 -10.55 10.60 27.05
C TYR A 486 -9.57 11.11 26.00
N LEU A 487 -9.91 12.18 25.28
CA LEU A 487 -9.06 12.80 24.26
C LEU A 487 -7.76 13.36 24.85
N THR A 488 -7.80 13.92 26.06
CA THR A 488 -6.61 14.55 26.68
C THR A 488 -5.73 13.60 27.48
N ASN A 489 -6.28 12.51 28.01
CA ASN A 489 -5.57 11.58 28.91
C ASN A 489 -5.93 10.12 28.63
N GLY A 490 -7.23 9.80 28.61
CA GLY A 490 -7.71 8.42 28.68
C GLY A 490 -7.20 7.52 27.55
N ALA A 491 -7.14 8.02 26.32
CA ALA A 491 -6.67 7.24 25.17
C ALA A 491 -5.20 6.80 25.33
N LEU A 492 -4.33 7.71 25.79
CA LEU A 492 -2.91 7.46 26.08
C LEU A 492 -2.72 6.59 27.34
N GLU A 493 -3.58 6.74 28.34
CA GLU A 493 -3.58 5.91 29.56
C GLU A 493 -4.04 4.46 29.33
N GLY A 494 -4.54 4.15 28.13
CA GLY A 494 -5.02 2.80 27.86
C GLY A 494 -6.50 2.60 28.14
N ARG A 495 -7.25 3.64 28.50
CA ARG A 495 -8.69 3.54 28.85
C ARG A 495 -9.53 3.16 27.63
N SER A 496 -10.65 2.49 27.88
CA SER A 496 -11.65 2.12 26.88
C SER A 496 -12.63 3.28 26.70
N SER A 497 -13.03 3.58 25.47
CA SER A 497 -14.15 4.50 25.18
C SER A 497 -15.51 3.82 25.32
N PHE A 498 -15.54 2.48 25.43
CA PHE A 498 -16.75 1.65 25.53
C PHE A 498 -17.72 1.76 24.34
N GLY A 499 -17.26 2.24 23.18
CA GLY A 499 -18.06 2.27 21.96
C GLY A 499 -18.67 0.90 21.65
N ASP A 500 -20.00 0.85 21.58
CA ASP A 500 -20.79 -0.35 21.35
C ASP A 500 -21.52 -0.35 20.00
N GLY A 501 -21.28 0.69 19.18
CA GLY A 501 -21.90 0.86 17.88
C GLY A 501 -23.29 1.52 17.93
N HIS A 502 -23.71 2.03 19.10
CA HIS A 502 -24.99 2.68 19.30
C HIS A 502 -24.85 4.03 20.01
N PHE A 503 -25.85 4.89 19.84
CA PHE A 503 -26.01 6.11 20.65
C PHE A 503 -27.00 5.82 21.80
N GLY A 504 -26.64 6.20 23.03
CA GLY A 504 -27.43 5.99 24.27
C GLY A 504 -27.79 7.27 25.03
#